data_AF-A0A1H9CR64-F1
#
_entry.id   AF-A0A1H9CR64-F1
#
_cell.length_a   1.000
_cell.length_b   1.000
_cell.length_c   1.000
_cell.angle_alpha   90.00
_cell.angle_beta   90.00
_cell.angle_gamma   90.00
#
_symmetry.space_group_name_H-M   'P 1'
#
loop_
_entity.id
_entity.type
_entity.pdbx_description
1 polymer ?
#
loop_
_entity_poly.entity_id
_entity_poly.type
_entity_poly.pdbx_seq_one_letter_code
_entity_poly.pdbx_strand_id
1 'polypeptide(L)'
;MSDRPGGISIQPARFPGRAPIDAYGNSGFRFADMSHRGSILLLPSGIESWGAETASGIDRFSVGRLIQEAADIEILLIGTGAAHVPLTREVEAALDAAGLHPDIMNTGAAVRTYNVLLAEQRAVAAALIAVENVR
;
A
#
# COMPACT_ATOMS: atom_id res chain seq x y z
N MET A 1 -26.52 -29.64 -9.50
CA MET A 1 -25.15 -29.52 -8.95
C MET A 1 -24.23 -29.19 -10.11
N SER A 2 -23.95 -27.91 -10.34
CA SER A 2 -22.87 -27.48 -11.23
C SER A 2 -22.32 -26.18 -10.66
N ASP A 3 -21.14 -26.33 -10.09
CA ASP A 3 -20.29 -25.31 -9.51
C ASP A 3 -19.91 -24.27 -10.58
N ARG A 4 -20.08 -22.99 -10.27
CA ARG A 4 -19.57 -21.88 -11.11
C ARG A 4 -18.41 -21.26 -10.32
N PRO A 5 -17.20 -21.14 -10.88
CA PRO A 5 -16.14 -20.42 -10.20
C PRO A 5 -16.58 -18.96 -10.08
N GLY A 6 -16.65 -18.45 -8.85
CA GLY A 6 -16.94 -17.05 -8.57
C GLY A 6 -15.97 -16.17 -9.36
N GLY A 7 -16.52 -15.39 -10.30
CA GLY A 7 -15.73 -14.52 -11.17
C GLY A 7 -15.03 -13.46 -10.33
N ILE A 8 -13.70 -13.46 -10.36
CA ILE A 8 -12.87 -12.43 -9.75
C ILE A 8 -13.15 -11.12 -10.50
N SER A 9 -13.84 -10.18 -9.85
CA SER A 9 -14.03 -8.84 -10.39
C SER A 9 -12.80 -8.00 -10.09
N ILE A 10 -12.05 -7.63 -11.13
CA ILE A 10 -10.95 -6.67 -11.05
C ILE A 10 -11.59 -5.28 -11.05
N GLN A 11 -11.69 -4.66 -9.88
CA GLN A 11 -12.14 -3.27 -9.73
C GLN A 11 -10.94 -2.36 -9.42
N PRO A 12 -10.98 -1.08 -9.83
CA PRO A 12 -10.04 -0.10 -9.27
C PRO A 12 -10.18 -0.14 -7.75
N ALA A 13 -9.06 -0.25 -7.03
CA ALA A 13 -9.07 -0.31 -5.58
C ALA A 13 -9.71 0.98 -5.08
N ARG A 14 -10.90 0.85 -4.51
CA ARG A 14 -11.58 1.87 -3.74
C ARG A 14 -12.44 1.15 -2.71
N PHE A 15 -11.85 0.89 -1.56
CA PHE A 15 -12.54 0.31 -0.41
C PHE A 15 -12.63 1.37 0.69
N PRO A 16 -13.85 1.76 1.13
CA PRO A 16 -14.01 2.71 2.21
C PRO A 16 -13.64 2.05 3.54
N GLY A 17 -12.57 2.56 4.18
CA GLY A 17 -12.03 2.01 5.42
C GLY A 17 -10.78 1.14 5.26
N ARG A 18 -10.31 0.62 6.39
CA ARG A 18 -9.07 -0.16 6.48
C ARG A 18 -9.38 -1.65 6.53
N ALA A 19 -8.57 -2.46 5.86
CA ALA A 19 -8.71 -3.91 5.84
C ALA A 19 -7.33 -4.57 5.84
N PRO A 20 -7.18 -5.76 6.45
CA PRO A 20 -5.96 -6.54 6.30
C PRO A 20 -5.75 -6.94 4.83
N ILE A 21 -4.49 -7.11 4.46
CA ILE A 21 -4.11 -7.67 3.16
C ILE A 21 -4.03 -9.20 3.30
N ASP A 22 -4.92 -9.91 2.63
CA ASP A 22 -5.02 -11.37 2.66
C ASP A 22 -3.96 -12.04 1.78
N ALA A 23 -3.59 -11.40 0.67
CA ALA A 23 -2.55 -11.87 -0.24
C ALA A 23 -1.95 -10.72 -1.07
N TYR A 24 -0.71 -10.92 -1.52
CA TYR A 24 -0.04 -10.10 -2.51
C TYR A 24 0.63 -11.00 -3.57
N GLY A 25 1.09 -10.44 -4.68
CA GLY A 25 1.68 -11.18 -5.78
C GLY A 25 0.81 -11.13 -7.04
N ASN A 26 1.25 -11.74 -8.14
CA ASN A 26 0.57 -11.68 -9.44
C ASN A 26 0.24 -10.23 -9.87
N SER A 27 1.15 -9.30 -9.54
CA SER A 27 1.01 -7.86 -9.78
C SER A 27 -0.18 -7.21 -9.08
N GLY A 28 -0.55 -7.70 -7.89
CA GLY A 28 -1.69 -7.14 -7.16
C GLY A 28 -1.78 -7.56 -5.69
N PHE A 29 -2.97 -7.30 -5.14
CA PHE A 29 -3.32 -7.52 -3.74
C PHE A 29 -4.75 -8.06 -3.62
N ARG A 30 -5.00 -8.83 -2.56
CA ARG A 30 -6.33 -9.28 -2.14
C ARG A 30 -6.60 -8.79 -0.73
N PHE A 31 -7.78 -8.20 -0.51
CA PHE A 31 -8.24 -7.65 0.76
C PHE A 31 -9.76 -7.51 0.73
N ALA A 32 -10.43 -7.64 1.86
CA ALA A 32 -11.88 -7.42 1.98
C ALA A 32 -12.72 -8.17 0.92
N ASP A 33 -12.36 -9.43 0.63
CA ASP A 33 -12.96 -10.26 -0.44
C ASP A 33 -12.84 -9.68 -1.87
N MET A 34 -12.01 -8.65 -2.07
CA MET A 34 -11.73 -8.00 -3.34
C MET A 34 -10.33 -8.35 -3.85
N SER A 35 -10.15 -8.34 -5.17
CA SER A 35 -8.84 -8.44 -5.81
C SER A 35 -8.56 -7.17 -6.61
N HIS A 36 -7.37 -6.61 -6.41
CA HIS A 36 -6.89 -5.45 -7.14
C HIS A 36 -5.57 -5.76 -7.84
N ARG A 37 -5.46 -5.34 -9.10
CA ARG A 37 -4.20 -5.38 -9.87
C ARG A 37 -3.59 -3.99 -9.86
N GLY A 38 -2.32 -3.91 -9.52
CA GLY A 38 -1.58 -2.66 -9.37
C GLY A 38 -1.25 -2.34 -7.92
N SER A 39 -0.47 -1.28 -7.77
CA SER A 39 -0.04 -0.75 -6.47
C SER A 39 -1.20 -0.10 -5.73
N ILE A 40 -1.12 -0.04 -4.41
CA ILE A 40 -2.19 0.51 -3.56
C ILE A 40 -1.64 1.44 -2.47
N LEU A 41 -2.47 2.41 -2.09
CA LEU A 41 -2.33 3.15 -0.84
C LEU A 41 -3.33 2.60 0.18
N LEU A 42 -2.84 2.37 1.40
CA LEU A 42 -3.61 2.02 2.58
C LEU A 42 -3.63 3.27 3.47
N LEU A 43 -4.71 4.04 3.40
CA LEU A 43 -4.87 5.32 4.08
C LEU A 43 -5.84 5.21 5.27
N PRO A 44 -5.82 6.18 6.20
CA PRO A 44 -6.88 6.31 7.21
C PRO A 44 -8.29 6.31 6.61
N SER A 45 -8.49 7.00 5.49
CA SER A 45 -9.78 7.10 4.80
C SER A 45 -10.20 5.87 4.00
N GLY A 46 -9.26 5.01 3.59
CA GLY A 46 -9.56 3.87 2.73
C GLY A 46 -8.37 3.23 2.04
N ILE A 47 -8.66 2.20 1.26
CA ILE A 47 -7.71 1.58 0.33
C ILE A 47 -7.98 2.12 -1.07
N GLU A 48 -6.98 2.72 -1.70
CA GLU A 48 -7.08 3.30 -3.04
C GLU A 48 -5.96 2.82 -3.98
N SER A 49 -6.21 2.89 -5.29
CA SER A 49 -5.21 2.55 -6.31
C SER A 49 -4.08 3.58 -6.29
N TRP A 50 -2.83 3.12 -6.39
CA TRP A 50 -1.65 3.97 -6.42
C TRP A 50 -0.97 3.93 -7.79
N GLY A 51 -0.67 5.10 -8.34
CA GLY A 51 -0.07 5.22 -9.69
C GLY A 51 1.40 4.81 -9.78
N ALA A 52 2.11 4.62 -8.67
CA ALA A 52 3.52 4.22 -8.70
C ALA A 52 3.65 2.72 -8.98
N GLU A 53 4.23 2.36 -10.13
CA GLU A 53 4.44 0.95 -10.52
C GLU A 53 5.78 0.39 -10.05
N THR A 54 6.77 1.25 -9.84
CA THR A 54 8.13 0.88 -9.42
C THR A 54 8.67 1.87 -8.41
N ALA A 55 9.68 1.47 -7.63
CA ALA A 55 10.27 2.32 -6.59
C ALA A 55 10.88 3.60 -7.17
N SER A 56 11.49 3.53 -8.36
CA SER A 56 12.02 4.69 -9.07
C SER A 56 10.94 5.63 -9.61
N GLY A 57 9.71 5.15 -9.74
CA GLY A 57 8.55 5.95 -10.15
C GLY A 57 7.86 6.66 -9.00
N ILE A 58 8.33 6.50 -7.76
CA ILE A 58 7.80 7.25 -6.61
C ILE A 58 8.33 8.68 -6.70
N ASP A 59 7.41 9.63 -6.81
CA ASP A 59 7.68 11.06 -6.81
C ASP A 59 6.84 11.80 -5.76
N ARG A 60 7.11 13.10 -5.59
CA ARG A 60 6.40 13.96 -4.64
C ARG A 60 4.89 14.06 -4.87
N PHE A 61 4.42 13.83 -6.10
CA PHE A 61 2.99 13.87 -6.42
C PHE A 61 2.32 12.55 -6.05
N SER A 62 3.00 11.43 -6.28
CA SER A 62 2.52 10.08 -5.96
C SER A 62 2.28 9.87 -4.47
N VAL A 63 3.01 10.59 -3.60
CA VAL A 63 2.81 10.56 -2.14
C VAL A 63 1.84 11.62 -1.62
N GLY A 64 1.23 12.42 -2.50
CA GLY A 64 0.38 13.55 -2.10
C GLY A 64 -0.83 13.16 -1.24
N ARG A 65 -1.40 11.97 -1.47
CA ARG A 65 -2.52 11.44 -0.68
C ARG A 65 -2.10 11.08 0.75
N LEU A 66 -0.88 10.56 0.95
CA LEU A 66 -0.31 10.33 2.27
C LEU A 66 -0.13 11.65 3.02
N ILE A 67 0.41 12.66 2.33
CA ILE A 67 0.62 14.01 2.89
C ILE A 67 -0.72 14.65 3.29
N GLN A 68 -1.76 14.51 2.48
CA GLN A 68 -3.09 15.04 2.78
C GLN A 68 -3.72 14.44 4.04
N GLU A 69 -3.38 13.19 4.38
CA GLU A 69 -3.91 12.49 5.55
C GLU A 69 -2.88 12.38 6.68
N ALA A 70 -1.77 13.13 6.60
CA ALA A 70 -0.64 13.00 7.53
C ALA A 70 -1.01 13.17 9.01
N ALA A 71 -2.00 14.01 9.30
CA ALA A 71 -2.47 14.25 10.67
C ALA A 71 -3.05 13.00 11.35
N ASP A 72 -3.52 12.02 10.57
CA ASP A 72 -4.14 10.78 11.05
C ASP A 72 -3.21 9.56 10.88
N ILE A 73 -1.93 9.79 10.57
CA ILE A 73 -0.93 8.73 10.34
C ILE A 73 0.15 8.81 11.42
N GLU A 74 0.21 7.82 12.31
CA GLU A 74 1.31 7.66 13.27
C GLU A 74 2.48 6.89 12.68
N ILE A 75 2.19 5.90 11.81
CA ILE A 75 3.21 5.00 11.25
C ILE A 75 2.99 4.92 9.75
N LEU A 76 4.02 5.22 8.97
CA LEU A 76 4.01 5.09 7.53
C LEU A 76 4.96 3.99 7.08
N LEU A 77 4.46 3.02 6.32
CA LEU A 77 5.26 1.98 5.68
C LEU A 77 5.32 2.22 4.17
N ILE A 78 6.50 2.04 3.56
CA ILE A 78 6.61 2.07 2.09
C ILE A 78 7.21 0.76 1.59
N GLY A 79 6.36 -0.04 0.95
CA GLY A 79 6.72 -1.27 0.26
C GLY A 79 7.22 -0.97 -1.15
N THR A 80 8.52 -1.08 -1.36
CA THR A 80 9.21 -0.67 -2.60
C THR A 80 9.31 -1.79 -3.66
N GLY A 81 8.44 -2.79 -3.56
CA GLY A 81 8.41 -3.93 -4.47
C GLY A 81 9.21 -5.11 -3.92
N ALA A 82 9.97 -5.78 -4.80
CA ALA A 82 10.67 -7.04 -4.46
C ALA A 82 11.90 -6.86 -3.55
N ALA A 83 12.41 -5.63 -3.41
CA ALA A 83 13.59 -5.30 -2.62
C ALA A 83 13.38 -3.97 -1.92
N HIS A 84 14.20 -3.70 -0.90
CA HIS A 84 14.29 -2.37 -0.30
C HIS A 84 15.00 -1.43 -1.25
N VAL A 85 14.34 -0.36 -1.67
CA VAL A 85 14.92 0.71 -2.50
C VAL A 85 14.74 2.05 -1.79
N PRO A 86 15.83 2.81 -1.51
CA PRO A 86 15.71 4.13 -0.91
C PRO A 86 14.85 5.08 -1.74
N LEU A 87 14.16 6.01 -1.07
CA LEU A 87 13.42 7.08 -1.74
C LEU A 87 14.39 8.13 -2.28
N THR A 88 13.93 8.92 -3.25
CA THR A 88 14.68 10.10 -3.69
C THR A 88 14.61 11.17 -2.59
N ARG A 89 15.64 12.03 -2.52
CA ARG A 89 15.66 13.15 -1.57
C ARG A 89 14.44 14.08 -1.70
N GLU A 90 13.91 14.21 -2.90
CA GLU A 90 12.72 15.02 -3.16
C GLU A 90 11.47 14.44 -2.48
N VAL A 91 11.30 13.12 -2.53
CA VAL A 91 10.20 12.43 -1.86
C VAL A 91 10.39 12.46 -0.34
N GLU A 92 11.60 12.19 0.14
CA GLU A 92 11.93 12.26 1.58
C GLU A 92 11.62 13.65 2.14
N ALA A 93 12.06 14.72 1.47
CA ALA A 93 11.80 16.10 1.90
C ALA A 93 10.30 16.45 1.87
N ALA A 94 9.54 15.93 0.90
CA ALA A 94 8.09 16.17 0.83
C ALA A 94 7.33 15.49 1.97
N LEU A 95 7.74 14.28 2.36
CA LEU A 95 7.16 13.54 3.48
C LEU A 95 7.56 14.16 4.82
N ASP A 96 8.84 14.51 4.99
CA ASP A 96 9.39 15.15 6.20
C ASP A 96 8.70 16.50 6.47
N ALA A 97 8.49 17.32 5.43
CA ALA A 97 7.74 18.58 5.55
C ALA A 97 6.29 18.39 6.03
N ALA A 98 5.72 17.18 5.89
CA ALA A 98 4.41 16.80 6.40
C ALA A 98 4.47 16.05 7.75
N GLY A 99 5.66 15.89 8.35
CA GLY A 99 5.89 15.13 9.58
C GLY A 99 5.92 13.62 9.41
N LEU A 100 5.94 13.12 8.17
CA LEU A 100 5.91 11.69 7.84
C LEU A 100 7.32 11.13 7.68
N HIS A 101 7.64 10.10 8.46
CA HIS A 101 8.93 9.43 8.44
C HIS A 101 8.69 7.95 8.09
N PRO A 102 8.79 7.57 6.80
CA PRO A 102 8.44 6.22 6.38
C PRO A 102 9.49 5.18 6.77
N ASP A 103 9.04 4.02 7.24
CA ASP A 103 9.85 2.80 7.24
C ASP A 103 9.82 2.17 5.83
N ILE A 104 10.95 2.25 5.13
CA ILE A 104 11.10 1.69 3.79
C ILE A 104 11.46 0.21 3.90
N MET A 105 10.78 -0.64 3.14
CA MET A 105 11.05 -2.08 3.09
C MET A 105 10.56 -2.70 1.77
N ASN A 106 10.77 -4.00 1.58
CA ASN A 106 10.12 -4.72 0.47
C ASN A 106 8.60 -4.87 0.74
N THR A 107 7.81 -5.01 -0.30
CA THR A 107 6.34 -5.08 -0.21
C THR A 107 5.85 -6.22 0.68
N GLY A 108 6.48 -7.38 0.63
CA GLY A 108 6.08 -8.52 1.47
C GLY A 108 6.26 -8.24 2.97
N ALA A 109 7.36 -7.58 3.34
CA ALA A 109 7.59 -7.12 4.71
C ALA A 109 6.58 -6.04 5.11
N ALA A 110 6.34 -5.06 4.24
CA ALA A 110 5.37 -3.98 4.51
C ALA A 110 3.95 -4.52 4.73
N VAL A 111 3.51 -5.50 3.93
CA VAL A 111 2.22 -6.17 4.08
C VAL A 111 2.10 -6.85 5.45
N ARG A 112 3.13 -7.60 5.87
CA ARG A 112 3.11 -8.28 7.17
C ARG A 112 3.09 -7.29 8.34
N THR A 113 3.94 -6.26 8.29
CA THR A 113 4.01 -5.23 9.32
C THR A 113 2.72 -4.42 9.39
N TYR A 114 2.15 -4.05 8.25
CA TYR A 114 0.85 -3.36 8.18
C TYR A 114 -0.25 -4.17 8.87
N ASN A 115 -0.38 -5.46 8.55
CA ASN A 115 -1.43 -6.31 9.13
C ASN A 115 -1.29 -6.43 10.66
N VAL A 116 -0.06 -6.52 11.19
CA VAL A 116 0.19 -6.55 12.63
C VAL A 116 -0.23 -5.23 13.27
N LEU A 117 0.25 -4.09 12.76
CA LEU A 117 -0.06 -2.77 13.30
C LEU A 117 -1.56 -2.44 13.21
N LEU A 118 -2.22 -2.88 12.13
CA LEU A 118 -3.66 -2.75 11.97
C LEU A 118 -4.42 -3.56 13.04
N ALA A 119 -4.00 -4.79 13.29
CA ALA A 119 -4.60 -5.65 14.34
C ALA A 119 -4.39 -5.06 15.75
N GLU A 120 -3.26 -4.38 15.97
CA GLU A 120 -2.97 -3.60 17.19
C GLU A 120 -3.73 -2.25 17.26
N GLN A 121 -4.60 -1.96 16.30
CA GLN A 121 -5.37 -0.71 16.20
C GLN A 121 -4.50 0.55 16.13
N ARG A 122 -3.27 0.44 15.62
CA ARG A 122 -2.40 1.58 15.39
C ARG A 122 -2.89 2.42 14.20
N ALA A 123 -2.56 3.70 14.21
CA ALA A 123 -2.81 4.61 13.09
C ALA A 123 -1.75 4.41 11.99
N VAL A 124 -1.73 3.21 11.41
CA VAL A 124 -0.80 2.83 10.33
C VAL A 124 -1.38 3.15 8.95
N ALA A 125 -0.55 3.73 8.09
CA ALA A 125 -0.75 3.85 6.66
C ALA A 125 0.37 3.14 5.89
N ALA A 126 0.11 2.77 4.64
CA ALA A 126 1.15 2.19 3.79
C ALA A 126 0.99 2.56 2.32
N ALA A 127 2.11 2.61 1.59
CA ALA A 127 2.14 2.63 0.13
C ALA A 127 2.85 1.38 -0.38
N LEU A 128 2.16 0.57 -1.18
CA LEU A 128 2.62 -0.77 -1.55
C LEU A 128 2.74 -0.91 -3.07
N ILE A 129 3.97 -1.05 -3.57
CA ILE A 129 4.21 -1.43 -4.96
C ILE A 129 3.86 -2.89 -5.17
N ALA A 130 3.02 -3.16 -6.16
CA ALA A 130 2.67 -4.52 -6.53
C ALA A 130 3.88 -5.30 -7.06
N VAL A 131 3.97 -6.58 -6.70
CA VAL A 131 5.02 -7.49 -7.16
C VAL A 131 4.41 -8.65 -7.92
N GLU A 132 5.17 -9.20 -8.88
CA GLU A 132 4.74 -10.39 -9.62
C GLU A 132 4.83 -11.65 -8.74
N ASN A 133 5.91 -11.79 -7.97
CA ASN A 133 6.17 -13.00 -7.19
C ASN A 133 6.11 -12.74 -5.69
N VAL A 134 5.50 -13.67 -4.97
CA VAL A 134 5.58 -13.76 -3.51
C VAL A 134 6.96 -14.32 -3.16
N ARG A 135 7.81 -13.52 -2.53
CA ARG A 135 9.07 -13.98 -1.93
C ARG A 135 8.97 -13.95 -0.42
#